data_AF-A0A5D0NNU2-F1
#
_entry.id   AF-A0A5D0NNU2-F1
#
_cell.length_a   1.000
_cell.length_b   1.000
_cell.length_c   1.000
_cell.angle_alpha   90.00
_cell.angle_beta   90.00
_cell.angle_gamma   90.00
#
_symmetry.space_group_name_H-M   'P 1'
#
loop_
_entity.id
_entity.type
_entity.pdbx_description
1 polymer ?
#
loop_
_entity_poly.entity_id
_entity_poly.type
_entity_poly.pdbx_seq_one_letter_code
_entity_poly.pdbx_strand_id
1 'polypeptide(L)'
;MKPAVAAAITVSVTAAVVVGLLAAVGVLTVTRPPADIVEACRVFLPAYQDAVTQADERNDQTLQTELAHPIRPSDVWQAKHQAALEGAALRVQKLEGEWSDVAWQLVHAASAMKPETLIGAVDKEAALHSAHAACIGR
;
A
#
# COMPACT_ATOMS: atom_id res chain seq x y z
N MET A 1 10.90 -17.85 68.60
CA MET A 1 11.33 -17.05 67.43
C MET A 1 10.68 -17.63 66.18
N LYS A 2 9.72 -16.90 65.58
CA LYS A 2 9.32 -17.00 64.16
C LYS A 2 10.42 -16.30 63.30
N PRO A 3 10.47 -16.40 61.95
CA PRO A 3 9.96 -17.41 61.02
C PRO A 3 11.03 -17.89 60.01
N ALA A 4 10.91 -19.11 59.47
CA ALA A 4 11.64 -19.55 58.28
C ALA A 4 10.66 -19.72 57.10
N VAL A 5 10.16 -18.60 56.59
CA VAL A 5 9.39 -18.51 55.34
C VAL A 5 9.93 -17.30 54.60
N ALA A 6 11.06 -17.44 53.90
CA ALA A 6 11.64 -16.34 53.12
C ALA A 6 12.64 -16.78 52.03
N ALA A 7 12.49 -17.97 51.44
CA ALA A 7 13.44 -18.44 50.43
C ALA A 7 12.81 -19.23 49.27
N ALA A 8 11.58 -18.89 48.87
CA ALA A 8 10.92 -19.51 47.72
C ALA A 8 10.28 -18.53 46.74
N ILE A 9 10.59 -17.23 46.85
CA ILE A 9 10.01 -16.17 46.00
C ILE A 9 11.11 -15.23 45.52
N THR A 10 12.13 -15.76 44.85
CA THR A 10 13.14 -14.92 44.18
C THR A 10 13.71 -15.52 42.89
N VAL A 11 13.29 -16.72 42.48
CA VAL A 11 13.81 -17.37 41.26
C VAL A 11 12.77 -17.45 40.14
N SER A 12 11.48 -17.27 40.46
CA SER A 12 10.40 -17.33 39.46
C SER A 12 10.08 -15.99 38.79
N VAL A 13 10.62 -14.87 39.28
CA VAL A 13 10.33 -13.53 38.71
C VAL A 13 11.30 -13.15 37.59
N THR A 14 12.50 -13.73 37.53
CA THR A 14 13.48 -13.40 36.47
C THR A 14 13.17 -14.08 35.14
N ALA A 15 12.58 -15.28 35.13
CA ALA A 15 12.21 -15.96 33.88
C ALA A 15 11.01 -15.31 33.19
N ALA A 16 9.99 -14.86 33.94
CA ALA A 16 8.81 -14.22 33.37
C ALA A 16 9.11 -12.83 32.79
N VAL A 17 10.05 -12.08 33.38
CA VAL A 17 10.46 -10.77 32.87
C VAL A 17 11.29 -10.90 31.59
N VAL A 18 12.16 -11.90 31.48
CA VAL A 18 12.98 -12.11 30.27
C VAL A 18 12.14 -12.64 29.10
N VAL A 19 11.19 -13.54 29.34
CA VAL A 19 10.27 -14.01 28.30
C VAL A 19 9.26 -12.92 27.89
N GLY A 20 8.78 -12.12 28.85
CA GLY A 20 7.92 -10.97 28.57
C GLY A 20 8.61 -9.88 27.76
N LEU A 21 9.90 -9.61 28.01
CA LEU A 21 10.67 -8.65 27.22
C LEU A 21 10.97 -9.16 25.81
N LEU A 22 11.31 -10.44 25.63
CA LEU A 22 11.58 -11.02 24.30
C LEU A 22 10.29 -11.14 23.46
N ALA A 23 9.15 -11.41 24.08
CA ALA A 23 7.86 -11.38 23.40
C ALA A 23 7.43 -9.96 23.00
N ALA A 24 7.80 -8.93 23.77
CA ALA A 24 7.53 -7.53 23.41
C ALA A 24 8.46 -6.99 22.31
N VAL A 25 9.69 -7.48 22.20
CA VAL A 25 10.62 -7.10 21.13
C VAL A 25 10.21 -7.71 19.78
N GLY A 26 9.50 -8.84 19.78
CA GLY A 26 9.02 -9.50 18.56
C GLY A 26 7.76 -8.90 17.91
N VAL A 27 7.07 -7.94 18.56
CA VAL A 27 5.70 -7.56 18.15
C VAL A 27 5.60 -6.21 17.42
N LEU A 28 6.61 -5.34 17.43
CA LEU A 28 6.47 -4.02 16.79
C LEU A 28 7.78 -3.47 16.21
N THR A 29 8.51 -4.27 15.43
CA THR A 29 9.32 -3.63 14.36
C THR A 29 8.35 -3.23 13.26
N VAL A 30 7.69 -2.07 13.44
CA VAL A 30 7.16 -1.31 12.31
C VAL A 30 8.40 -0.91 11.52
N THR A 31 8.79 -1.77 10.58
CA THR A 31 9.89 -1.45 9.68
C THR A 31 9.47 -0.19 8.95
N ARG A 32 10.30 0.85 9.04
CA ARG A 32 9.95 2.09 8.34
C ARG A 32 9.99 1.81 6.84
N PRO A 33 9.01 2.31 6.07
CA PRO A 33 9.06 2.18 4.63
C PRO A 33 10.37 2.78 4.10
N PRO A 34 11.07 2.10 3.17
CA PRO A 34 12.19 2.67 2.46
C PRO A 34 11.83 4.02 1.84
N ALA A 35 12.78 4.95 1.80
CA ALA A 35 12.54 6.29 1.25
C ALA A 35 11.97 6.23 -0.18
N ASP A 36 12.42 5.28 -0.99
CA ASP A 36 11.93 5.10 -2.36
C ASP A 36 10.44 4.72 -2.41
N ILE A 37 9.95 3.91 -1.46
CA ILE A 37 8.52 3.56 -1.36
C ILE A 37 7.72 4.78 -0.94
N VAL A 38 8.20 5.53 0.06
CA VAL A 38 7.53 6.75 0.52
C VAL A 38 7.42 7.77 -0.62
N GLU A 39 8.52 8.00 -1.35
CA GLU A 39 8.54 8.90 -2.49
C GLU A 39 7.65 8.42 -3.63
N ALA A 40 7.68 7.13 -3.97
CA ALA A 40 6.84 6.56 -5.02
C ALA A 40 5.35 6.71 -4.69
N CYS A 41 4.94 6.36 -3.47
CA CYS A 41 3.57 6.53 -3.02
C CYS A 41 3.15 8.00 -2.94
N ARG A 42 4.05 8.91 -2.51
CA ARG A 42 3.78 10.35 -2.50
C ARG A 42 3.49 10.91 -3.90
N VAL A 43 4.13 10.39 -4.92
CA VAL A 43 3.91 10.80 -6.32
C VAL A 43 2.64 10.16 -6.90
N PHE A 44 2.40 8.88 -6.60
CA PHE A 44 1.28 8.13 -7.15
C PHE A 44 -0.07 8.51 -6.53
N LEU A 45 -0.16 8.68 -5.21
CA LEU A 45 -1.43 8.94 -4.51
C LEU A 45 -2.19 10.18 -5.04
N PRO A 46 -1.55 11.35 -5.26
CA PRO A 46 -2.24 12.50 -5.84
C PRO A 46 -2.72 12.27 -7.26
N ALA A 47 -1.94 11.55 -8.09
CA ALA A 47 -2.35 11.24 -9.47
C ALA A 47 -3.57 10.31 -9.49
N TYR A 48 -3.60 9.34 -8.57
CA TYR A 48 -4.75 8.47 -8.39
C TYR A 48 -6.00 9.23 -7.93
N GLN A 49 -5.86 10.10 -6.93
CA GLN A 49 -6.97 10.93 -6.42
C GLN A 49 -7.52 11.91 -7.47
N ASP A 50 -6.64 12.50 -8.28
CA ASP A 50 -7.02 13.35 -9.42
C ASP A 50 -7.88 12.57 -10.43
N ALA A 51 -7.47 11.34 -10.77
CA ALA A 51 -8.21 10.46 -11.66
C ALA A 51 -9.59 10.03 -11.09
N VAL A 52 -9.65 9.70 -9.79
CA VAL A 52 -10.93 9.39 -9.12
C VAL A 52 -11.87 10.59 -9.15
N THR A 53 -11.37 11.77 -8.77
CA THR A 53 -12.16 13.01 -8.75
C THR A 53 -12.71 13.32 -10.14
N GLN A 54 -11.88 13.21 -11.18
CA GLN A 54 -12.30 13.43 -12.56
C GLN A 54 -13.33 12.38 -13.04
N ALA A 55 -13.20 11.13 -12.63
CA ALA A 55 -14.17 10.09 -12.96
C ALA A 55 -15.53 10.38 -12.31
N ASP A 56 -15.53 10.77 -11.03
CA ASP A 56 -16.73 11.15 -10.28
C ASP A 56 -17.41 12.38 -10.89
N GLU A 57 -16.66 13.45 -11.18
CA GLU A 57 -17.18 14.65 -11.84
C GLU A 57 -17.84 14.32 -13.19
N ARG A 58 -17.26 13.41 -13.97
CA ARG A 58 -17.83 12.98 -15.25
C ARG A 58 -19.06 12.12 -15.06
N ASN A 59 -19.08 11.23 -14.06
CA ASN A 59 -20.25 10.43 -13.73
C ASN A 59 -21.43 11.32 -13.30
N ASP A 60 -21.18 12.35 -12.50
CA ASP A 60 -22.21 13.30 -12.05
C ASP A 60 -22.78 14.14 -13.19
N GLN A 61 -21.95 14.49 -14.17
CA GLN A 61 -22.35 15.26 -15.36
C GLN A 61 -23.00 14.40 -16.44
N THR A 62 -22.76 13.10 -16.44
CA THR A 62 -23.32 12.17 -17.43
C THR A 62 -24.72 11.76 -17.00
N LEU A 63 -25.73 12.19 -17.76
CA LEU A 63 -27.09 11.68 -17.59
C LEU A 63 -27.06 10.16 -17.81
N GLN A 64 -27.35 9.38 -16.76
CA GLN A 64 -27.42 7.90 -16.79
C GLN A 64 -28.64 7.39 -17.59
N THR A 65 -28.94 7.99 -18.75
CA THR A 65 -30.10 7.67 -19.59
C THR A 65 -29.87 6.47 -20.50
N GLU A 66 -28.65 5.96 -20.56
CA GLU A 66 -28.30 4.71 -21.25
C GLU A 66 -27.55 3.79 -20.28
N LEU A 67 -27.58 2.48 -20.52
CA LEU A 67 -26.81 1.43 -19.81
C LEU A 67 -25.29 1.62 -20.01
N ALA A 68 -24.77 2.80 -19.70
CA ALA A 68 -23.36 3.12 -19.73
C ALA A 68 -22.72 2.58 -18.45
N HIS A 69 -21.58 1.91 -18.60
CA HIS A 69 -20.75 1.60 -17.44
C HIS A 69 -20.30 2.92 -16.80
N PRO A 70 -20.21 3.00 -15.45
CA PRO A 70 -19.61 4.15 -14.79
C PRO A 70 -18.24 4.46 -15.40
N ILE A 71 -17.93 5.74 -15.56
CA ILE A 71 -16.59 6.19 -15.88
C ILE A 71 -15.70 5.83 -14.69
N ARG A 72 -14.65 5.07 -14.95
CA ARG A 72 -13.69 4.63 -13.94
C ARG A 72 -12.46 5.54 -13.94
N PRO A 73 -11.66 5.54 -12.85
CA PRO A 73 -10.37 6.22 -12.82
C PRO A 73 -9.45 5.81 -13.99
N SER A 74 -9.50 4.54 -14.41
CA SER A 74 -8.73 4.03 -15.55
C SER A 74 -9.19 4.61 -16.90
N ASP A 75 -10.47 4.95 -17.05
CA ASP A 75 -11.03 5.49 -18.28
C ASP A 75 -10.63 6.96 -18.50
N VAL A 76 -10.32 7.67 -17.41
CA VAL A 76 -9.84 9.06 -17.41
C VAL A 76 -8.34 9.15 -17.12
N TRP A 77 -7.62 8.04 -17.21
CA TRP A 77 -6.19 8.00 -16.94
C TRP A 77 -5.41 8.64 -18.10
N GLN A 78 -4.95 9.88 -17.90
CA GLN A 78 -4.25 10.67 -18.91
C GLN A 78 -2.72 10.56 -18.79
N ALA A 79 -2.00 11.13 -19.77
CA ALA A 79 -0.54 11.14 -19.81
C ALA A 79 0.11 11.71 -18.53
N LYS A 80 -0.51 12.73 -17.90
CA LYS A 80 -0.06 13.29 -16.62
C LYS A 80 -0.05 12.24 -15.50
N HIS A 81 -1.11 11.43 -15.37
CA HIS A 81 -1.21 10.37 -14.37
C HIS A 81 -0.22 9.24 -14.67
N GLN A 82 -0.07 8.90 -15.95
CA GLN A 82 0.86 7.87 -16.40
C GLN A 82 2.32 8.22 -16.08
N ALA A 83 2.76 9.46 -16.35
CA ALA A 83 4.13 9.89 -16.04
C ALA A 83 4.44 9.80 -14.54
N ALA A 84 3.48 10.14 -13.68
CA ALA A 84 3.63 10.01 -12.23
C ALA A 84 3.75 8.55 -11.80
N LEU A 85 2.89 7.67 -12.33
CA LEU A 85 2.89 6.24 -12.02
C LEU A 85 4.14 5.52 -12.54
N GLU A 86 4.60 5.82 -13.76
CA GLU A 86 5.85 5.29 -14.30
C GLU A 86 7.06 5.78 -13.50
N GLY A 87 7.08 7.06 -13.14
CA GLY A 87 8.11 7.63 -12.27
C GLY A 87 8.15 6.98 -10.88
N ALA A 88 7.00 6.63 -10.32
CA ALA A 88 6.89 5.89 -9.07
C ALA A 88 7.40 4.44 -9.24
N ALA A 89 6.94 3.73 -10.28
CA ALA A 89 7.35 2.36 -10.57
C ALA A 89 8.86 2.22 -10.81
N LEU A 90 9.45 3.13 -11.58
CA LEU A 90 10.90 3.11 -11.88
C LEU A 90 11.77 3.22 -10.63
N ARG A 91 11.32 3.94 -9.59
CA ARG A 91 12.05 4.05 -8.32
C ARG A 91 12.08 2.73 -7.56
N VAL A 92 11.00 1.96 -7.62
CA VAL A 92 10.80 0.78 -6.76
C VAL A 92 10.97 -0.55 -7.51
N GLN A 93 11.15 -0.54 -8.83
CA GLN A 93 11.19 -1.76 -9.67
C GLN A 93 12.29 -2.79 -9.32
N LYS A 94 13.34 -2.37 -8.58
CA LYS A 94 14.43 -3.25 -8.12
C LYS A 94 14.38 -3.50 -6.62
N LEU A 95 13.29 -3.10 -5.96
CA LEU A 95 13.19 -3.18 -4.52
C LEU A 95 12.84 -4.60 -4.10
N GLU A 96 13.71 -5.19 -3.29
CA GLU A 96 13.57 -6.53 -2.75
C GLU A 96 13.29 -6.49 -1.24
N GLY A 97 12.90 -7.65 -0.71
CA GLY A 97 12.67 -7.82 0.73
C GLY A 97 11.28 -7.38 1.15
N GLU A 98 11.16 -6.93 2.39
CA GLU A 98 9.88 -6.78 3.07
C GLU A 98 8.88 -5.90 2.32
N TRP A 99 9.33 -4.84 1.64
CA TRP A 99 8.48 -3.86 0.94
C TRP A 99 8.26 -4.16 -0.55
N SER A 100 8.71 -5.31 -1.02
CA SER A 100 8.59 -5.72 -2.43
C SER A 100 7.14 -5.85 -2.92
N ASP A 101 6.19 -6.23 -2.06
CA ASP A 101 4.78 -6.28 -2.45
C ASP A 101 4.23 -4.91 -2.85
N VAL A 102 4.54 -3.86 -2.08
CA VAL A 102 4.12 -2.48 -2.41
C VAL A 102 4.77 -2.02 -3.72
N ALA A 103 6.06 -2.33 -3.88
CA ALA A 103 6.77 -2.05 -5.12
C ALA A 103 6.15 -2.76 -6.33
N TRP A 104 5.81 -4.04 -6.17
CA TRP A 104 5.18 -4.86 -7.20
C TRP A 104 3.84 -4.27 -7.64
N GLN A 105 3.00 -3.84 -6.70
CA GLN A 105 1.70 -3.24 -7.04
C GLN A 105 1.85 -1.97 -7.88
N LEU A 106 2.81 -1.10 -7.54
CA LEU A 106 3.12 0.11 -8.32
C LEU A 106 3.62 -0.22 -9.73
N VAL A 107 4.54 -1.19 -9.85
CA VAL A 107 5.08 -1.63 -11.14
C VAL A 107 4.00 -2.32 -12.00
N HIS A 108 3.16 -3.13 -11.37
CA HIS A 108 2.05 -3.81 -12.01
C HIS A 108 1.04 -2.80 -12.56
N ALA A 109 0.63 -1.82 -11.74
CA ALA A 109 -0.25 -0.74 -12.18
C ALA A 109 0.34 0.06 -13.35
N ALA A 110 1.63 0.44 -13.28
CA ALA A 110 2.29 1.13 -14.38
C ALA A 110 2.28 0.32 -15.68
N SER A 111 2.49 -1.00 -15.57
CA SER A 111 2.49 -1.92 -16.71
C SER A 111 1.09 -2.16 -17.27
N ALA A 112 0.09 -2.26 -16.39
CA ALA A 112 -1.32 -2.43 -16.74
C ALA A 112 -1.86 -1.25 -17.56
N MET A 113 -1.39 -0.03 -17.27
CA MET A 113 -1.84 1.19 -17.92
C MET A 113 -1.17 1.49 -19.26
N LYS A 114 -0.18 0.69 -19.69
CA LYS A 114 0.48 0.92 -20.97
C LYS A 114 -0.48 0.68 -22.15
N PRO A 115 -0.40 1.49 -23.23
CA PRO A 115 -1.26 1.33 -24.41
C PRO A 115 -1.19 -0.05 -25.08
N GLU A 116 -0.01 -0.65 -25.09
CA GLU A 116 0.26 -1.98 -25.65
C GLU A 116 -0.31 -3.13 -24.81
N THR A 117 -0.72 -2.88 -23.57
CA THR A 117 -1.26 -3.90 -22.67
C THR A 117 -2.74 -4.14 -22.99
N LEU A 118 -3.04 -5.28 -23.62
CA LEU A 118 -4.38 -5.72 -24.02
C LEU A 118 -5.17 -6.36 -22.86
N ILE A 119 -5.19 -5.72 -21.69
CA ILE A 119 -6.03 -6.15 -20.55
C ILE A 119 -7.31 -5.31 -20.48
N GLY A 120 -8.35 -5.88 -19.86
CA GLY A 120 -9.64 -5.23 -19.74
C GLY A 120 -9.57 -3.98 -18.88
N ALA A 121 -10.51 -3.05 -19.09
CA ALA A 121 -10.55 -1.82 -18.30
C ALA A 121 -10.82 -2.07 -16.80
N VAL A 122 -11.50 -3.17 -16.45
CA VAL A 122 -11.64 -3.61 -15.04
C VAL A 122 -10.29 -4.03 -14.45
N ASP A 123 -9.44 -4.73 -15.21
CA ASP A 123 -8.12 -5.16 -14.73
C ASP A 123 -7.18 -3.96 -14.52
N LYS A 124 -7.26 -2.98 -15.43
CA LYS A 124 -6.55 -1.70 -15.30
C LYS A 124 -6.95 -0.98 -14.02
N GLU A 125 -8.25 -0.88 -13.77
CA GLU A 125 -8.78 -0.28 -12.56
C GLU A 125 -8.34 -1.03 -11.30
N ALA A 126 -8.44 -2.36 -11.31
CA ALA A 126 -8.03 -3.21 -10.19
C ALA A 126 -6.54 -3.05 -9.87
N ALA A 127 -5.68 -2.91 -10.88
CA ALA A 127 -4.26 -2.65 -10.69
C ALA A 127 -4.01 -1.28 -10.02
N LEU A 128 -4.70 -0.23 -10.46
CA LEU A 128 -4.64 1.10 -9.82
C LEU A 128 -5.14 1.07 -8.38
N HIS A 129 -6.27 0.42 -8.11
CA HIS A 129 -6.83 0.24 -6.76
C HIS A 129 -5.86 -0.53 -5.85
N SER A 130 -5.24 -1.60 -6.37
CA SER A 130 -4.31 -2.43 -5.60
C SER A 130 -3.02 -1.66 -5.25
N ALA A 131 -2.51 -0.85 -6.18
CA ALA A 131 -1.40 0.07 -5.90
C ALA A 131 -1.79 1.13 -4.86
N HIS A 132 -2.99 1.68 -4.95
CA HIS A 132 -3.50 2.66 -3.97
C HIS A 132 -3.61 2.04 -2.58
N ALA A 133 -4.25 0.88 -2.48
CA ALA A 133 -4.38 0.11 -1.24
C ALA A 133 -3.02 -0.23 -0.63
N ALA A 134 -2.04 -0.63 -1.45
CA ALA A 134 -0.69 -0.94 -0.98
C ALA A 134 0.04 0.29 -0.43
N CYS A 135 -0.17 1.48 -1.02
CA CYS A 135 0.43 2.72 -0.56
C CYS A 135 -0.19 3.28 0.73
N ILE A 136 -1.46 2.99 1.03
CA ILE A 136 -2.13 3.47 2.26
C ILE A 136 -2.16 2.42 3.38
N GLY A 137 -2.07 1.14 3.03
CA GLY A 137 -2.33 0.03 3.94
C GLY A 137 -1.11 -0.45 4.73
N ARG A 138 0.09 0.11 4.49
CA ARG A 138 1.33 -0.34 5.10
C ARG A 138 2.24 0.79 5.54
#